data_AF-A0AAV0NL02-F1
#
_entry.id   AF-A0AAV0NL02-F1
#
_cell.length_a   1.000
_cell.length_b   1.000
_cell.length_c   1.000
_cell.angle_alpha   90.00
_cell.angle_beta   90.00
_cell.angle_gamma   90.00
#
_symmetry.space_group_name_H-M   'P 1'
#
loop_
_entity.id
_entity.type
_entity.pdbx_description
1 polymer ?
#
loop_
_entity_poly.entity_id
_entity_poly.type
_entity_poly.pdbx_seq_one_letter_code
_entity_poly.pdbx_strand_id
1 'polypeptide(L)'
;MFFPWTAESAAKFGIPRLLFHGTSYFALSAGAAVAAHEPQSRVSSDTEPFPLPGLPHEIRLTKRQLPPSAGGGGEVDFMSEFFGRVRETNSEGYGTVVNSFYELEPDYADHFRNALGRKAWHVGPVSLANADVEDKANRGKQAAIDQDECLKWLGSRERNAVVYMCFGSGSNFGAEQLREIAVGMEASGQQFEASVYGVTVESGKVERAVRRIMSTGDQEVEDMRRRAKGLGEMARKAVEEGGSSYNDLSSLIEELKLQRVASG
;
A
#
# COMPACT_ATOMS: atom_id res chain seq x y z
N MET A 1 -8.76 -10.93 -4.72
CA MET A 1 -7.89 -11.41 -3.62
C MET A 1 -8.71 -11.93 -2.44
N PHE A 2 -9.45 -11.09 -1.70
CA PHE A 2 -10.19 -11.50 -0.49
C PHE A 2 -11.53 -12.23 -0.74
N PHE A 3 -11.68 -12.87 -1.90
CA PHE A 3 -12.88 -13.63 -2.26
C PHE A 3 -12.45 -15.06 -2.63
N PRO A 4 -12.02 -15.88 -1.66
CA PRO A 4 -11.45 -17.21 -1.93
C PRO A 4 -12.43 -18.12 -2.70
N TRP A 5 -13.74 -17.99 -2.43
CA TRP A 5 -14.81 -18.72 -3.12
C TRP A 5 -14.86 -18.53 -4.65
N THR A 6 -14.25 -17.46 -5.16
CA THR A 6 -14.19 -17.21 -6.61
C THR A 6 -13.28 -18.20 -7.34
N ALA A 7 -12.35 -18.88 -6.64
CA ALA A 7 -11.45 -19.86 -7.26
C ALA A 7 -12.21 -21.04 -7.87
N GLU A 8 -13.07 -21.69 -7.06
CA GLU A 8 -13.89 -22.80 -7.51
C GLU A 8 -14.86 -22.39 -8.63
N SER A 9 -15.45 -21.20 -8.51
CA SER A 9 -16.37 -20.66 -9.53
C SER A 9 -15.64 -20.42 -10.86
N ALA A 10 -14.48 -19.77 -10.82
CA ALA A 10 -13.68 -19.49 -12.01
C ALA A 10 -13.22 -20.78 -12.68
N ALA A 11 -12.74 -21.76 -11.90
CA ALA A 11 -12.35 -23.08 -12.40
C ALA A 11 -13.51 -23.83 -13.05
N LYS A 12 -14.69 -23.83 -12.41
CA LYS A 12 -15.91 -24.49 -12.92
C LYS A 12 -16.32 -23.99 -14.30
N PHE A 13 -16.15 -22.71 -14.57
CA PHE A 13 -16.55 -22.09 -15.83
C PHE A 13 -15.37 -21.85 -16.80
N GLY A 14 -14.16 -22.30 -16.45
CA GLY A 14 -12.96 -22.07 -17.27
C GLY A 14 -12.60 -20.59 -17.43
N ILE A 15 -12.95 -19.74 -16.46
CA ILE A 15 -12.72 -18.29 -16.52
C ILE A 15 -11.36 -17.96 -15.87
N PRO A 16 -10.47 -17.20 -16.53
CA PRO A 16 -9.23 -16.75 -15.91
C PRO A 16 -9.49 -15.90 -14.66
N ARG A 17 -8.93 -16.31 -13.52
CA ARG A 17 -9.05 -15.58 -12.25
C ARG A 17 -7.87 -14.65 -12.02
N LEU A 18 -8.07 -13.35 -12.18
CA LEU A 18 -7.07 -12.33 -11.86
C LEU A 18 -7.18 -11.86 -10.41
N LEU A 19 -6.03 -11.69 -9.76
CA LEU A 19 -5.94 -11.10 -8.43
C LEU A 19 -5.60 -9.63 -8.53
N PHE A 20 -6.36 -8.75 -7.87
CA PHE A 20 -5.98 -7.36 -7.73
C PHE A 20 -5.34 -7.11 -6.36
N HIS A 21 -4.10 -6.62 -6.35
CA HIS A 21 -3.36 -6.21 -5.16
C HIS A 21 -3.21 -4.68 -5.13
N GLY A 22 -3.74 -4.05 -4.08
CA GLY A 22 -3.50 -2.63 -3.79
C GLY A 22 -2.18 -2.34 -3.07
N THR A 23 -1.37 -3.37 -2.85
CA THR A 23 -0.08 -3.32 -2.13
C THR A 23 1.10 -3.29 -3.12
N SER A 24 2.31 -3.04 -2.63
CA SER A 24 3.54 -3.04 -3.43
C SER A 24 4.09 -4.45 -3.72
N TYR A 25 4.92 -4.58 -4.76
CA TYR A 25 5.69 -5.81 -5.04
C TYR A 25 6.67 -6.16 -3.93
N PHE A 26 7.23 -5.15 -3.24
CA PHE A 26 8.02 -5.35 -2.03
C PHE A 26 7.23 -6.14 -0.99
N ALA A 27 6.02 -5.69 -0.64
CA ALA A 27 5.20 -6.34 0.37
C ALA A 27 4.80 -7.75 -0.05
N LEU A 28 4.49 -7.95 -1.34
CA LEU A 28 4.19 -9.26 -1.91
C LEU A 28 5.38 -10.22 -1.81
N SER A 29 6.57 -9.76 -2.17
CA SER A 29 7.82 -10.54 -2.11
C SER A 29 8.22 -10.86 -0.67
N ALA A 30 8.17 -9.87 0.22
CA ALA A 30 8.46 -10.04 1.64
C ALA A 30 7.48 -11.02 2.30
N GLY A 31 6.18 -10.89 1.99
CA GLY A 31 5.15 -11.82 2.45
C GLY A 31 5.41 -13.25 1.95
N ALA A 32 5.79 -13.42 0.68
CA ALA A 32 6.16 -14.73 0.14
C ALA A 32 7.37 -15.33 0.85
N ALA A 33 8.41 -14.51 1.13
CA ALA A 33 9.61 -14.96 1.85
C ALA A 33 9.31 -15.39 3.29
N VAL A 34 8.55 -14.59 4.05
CA VAL A 34 8.12 -14.95 5.41
C VAL A 34 7.37 -16.27 5.40
N ALA A 35 6.48 -16.42 4.43
CA ALA A 35 5.54 -17.52 4.42
C ALA A 35 6.11 -18.81 3.79
N ALA A 36 7.27 -18.74 3.13
CA ALA A 36 8.02 -19.89 2.61
C ALA A 36 9.13 -20.37 3.56
N HIS A 37 9.71 -19.47 4.36
CA HIS A 37 10.92 -19.77 5.15
C HIS A 37 10.73 -19.63 6.66
N GLU A 38 9.63 -19.02 7.10
CA GLU A 38 9.27 -18.80 8.50
C GLU A 38 10.44 -18.29 9.38
N PRO A 39 11.21 -17.27 8.94
CA PRO A 39 12.41 -16.81 9.65
C PRO A 39 12.13 -16.33 11.08
N GLN A 40 10.90 -15.88 11.35
CA GLN A 40 10.42 -15.46 12.66
C GLN A 40 10.39 -16.58 13.70
N SER A 41 10.30 -17.85 13.27
CA SER A 41 10.32 -19.02 14.17
C SER A 41 11.69 -19.22 14.84
N ARG A 42 12.75 -18.60 14.29
CA ARG A 42 14.13 -18.77 14.73
C ARG A 42 14.55 -17.78 15.82
N VAL A 43 13.73 -16.75 16.08
CA VAL A 43 14.00 -15.75 17.11
C VAL A 43 13.04 -15.92 18.27
N SER A 44 13.52 -15.67 19.49
CA SER A 44 12.71 -15.85 20.70
C SER A 44 11.93 -14.57 21.04
N SER A 45 12.54 -13.40 20.84
CA SER A 45 11.96 -12.11 21.19
C SER A 45 11.21 -11.47 20.02
N ASP A 46 10.12 -10.78 20.35
CA ASP A 46 9.31 -10.05 19.38
C ASP A 46 10.02 -8.84 18.75
N THR A 47 11.06 -8.35 19.41
CA THR A 47 11.85 -7.18 18.97
C THR A 47 13.18 -7.57 18.34
N GLU A 48 13.52 -8.86 18.32
CA GLU A 48 14.76 -9.36 17.73
C GLU A 48 14.67 -9.33 16.20
N PRO A 49 15.56 -8.61 15.49
CA PRO A 49 15.50 -8.52 14.03
C PRO A 49 16.07 -9.77 13.33
N PHE A 50 15.28 -10.39 12.45
CA PHE A 50 15.69 -11.50 11.59
C PHE A 50 15.71 -11.08 10.11
N PRO A 51 16.64 -11.61 9.30
CA PRO A 51 16.69 -11.33 7.87
C PRO A 51 15.58 -12.07 7.10
N LEU A 52 15.06 -11.43 6.06
CA LEU A 52 14.17 -12.06 5.09
C LEU A 52 15.00 -12.69 3.95
N PRO A 53 14.98 -14.02 3.82
CA PRO A 53 15.76 -14.69 2.78
C PRO A 53 15.15 -14.47 1.39
N GLY A 54 16.01 -14.50 0.36
CA GLY A 54 15.58 -14.52 -1.04
C GLY A 54 15.15 -13.18 -1.63
N LEU A 55 15.14 -12.09 -0.86
CA LEU A 55 14.81 -10.77 -1.39
C LEU A 55 15.97 -10.12 -2.16
N PRO A 56 15.70 -9.20 -3.10
CA PRO A 56 16.72 -8.42 -3.81
C PRO A 56 17.64 -7.61 -2.89
N HIS A 57 17.13 -7.19 -1.73
CA HIS A 57 17.87 -6.40 -0.75
C HIS A 57 17.89 -7.10 0.61
N GLU A 58 18.93 -6.83 1.41
CA GLU A 58 18.97 -7.30 2.80
C GLU A 58 17.95 -6.52 3.64
N ILE A 59 16.84 -7.19 3.96
CA ILE A 59 15.75 -6.63 4.76
C ILE A 59 15.64 -7.43 6.05
N ARG A 60 15.61 -6.73 7.18
CA ARG A 60 15.42 -7.32 8.50
C ARG A 60 14.10 -6.84 9.09
N LEU A 61 13.31 -7.77 9.60
CA LEU A 61 12.05 -7.49 10.29
C LEU A 61 12.09 -8.07 11.70
N THR A 62 11.21 -7.56 12.56
CA THR A 62 10.89 -8.10 13.88
C THR A 62 9.51 -8.76 13.85
N LYS A 63 9.17 -9.61 14.83
CA LYS A 63 7.84 -10.26 14.86
C LYS A 63 6.72 -9.23 14.93
N ARG A 64 6.94 -8.08 15.60
CA ARG A 64 5.98 -6.98 15.69
C ARG A 64 5.67 -6.29 14.36
N GLN A 65 6.55 -6.43 13.37
CA GLN A 65 6.37 -5.87 12.03
C GLN A 65 5.68 -6.84 11.07
N LEU A 66 5.42 -8.08 11.50
CA LEU A 66 4.67 -9.05 10.73
C LEU A 66 3.16 -8.89 10.97
N PRO A 67 2.31 -9.32 10.02
CA PRO A 67 0.88 -9.44 10.24
C PRO A 67 0.60 -10.37 11.44
N PRO A 68 -0.46 -10.11 12.24
CA PRO A 68 -0.81 -10.95 13.39
C PRO A 68 -0.90 -12.45 13.07
N SER A 69 -1.36 -12.79 11.87
CA SER A 69 -1.48 -14.16 11.38
C SER A 69 -0.15 -14.88 11.12
N ALA A 70 0.97 -14.16 11.06
CA ALA A 70 2.31 -14.72 10.84
C ALA A 70 3.12 -14.90 12.14
N GLY A 71 2.57 -14.49 13.28
CA GLY A 71 3.24 -14.46 14.58
C GLY A 71 3.43 -15.82 15.27
N GLY A 72 2.80 -16.90 14.77
CA GLY A 72 3.01 -18.28 15.22
C GLY A 72 2.90 -18.47 16.73
N GLY A 73 1.69 -18.66 17.25
CA GLY A 73 1.52 -19.00 18.68
C GLY A 73 0.14 -18.84 19.31
N GLY A 74 -0.90 -18.47 18.56
CA GLY A 74 -2.29 -18.37 19.05
C GLY A 74 -3.20 -19.48 18.50
N GLU A 75 -4.38 -19.64 19.11
CA GLU A 75 -5.50 -20.37 18.50
C GLU A 75 -5.69 -19.89 17.06
N VAL A 76 -6.01 -20.81 16.14
CA VAL A 76 -6.37 -20.47 14.76
C VAL A 76 -7.68 -19.68 14.83
N ASP A 77 -7.56 -18.36 14.90
CA ASP A 77 -8.72 -17.50 14.82
C ASP A 77 -9.25 -17.46 13.38
N PHE A 78 -10.50 -17.01 13.25
CA PHE A 78 -11.18 -16.89 11.96
C PHE A 78 -10.36 -16.10 10.92
N MET A 79 -9.58 -15.10 11.36
CA MET A 79 -8.79 -14.26 10.46
C MET A 79 -7.58 -15.03 9.92
N SER A 80 -6.91 -15.80 10.76
CA SER A 80 -5.81 -16.68 10.36
C SER A 80 -6.26 -17.73 9.35
N GLU A 81 -7.39 -18.39 9.60
CA GLU A 81 -7.98 -19.35 8.67
C GLU A 81 -8.38 -18.68 7.34
N PHE A 82 -9.04 -17.51 7.41
CA PHE A 82 -9.44 -16.75 6.23
C PHE A 82 -8.23 -16.36 5.36
N PHE A 83 -7.17 -15.80 5.97
CA PHE A 83 -5.97 -15.42 5.22
C PHE A 83 -5.19 -16.63 4.71
N GLY A 84 -5.20 -17.76 5.43
CA GLY A 84 -4.69 -19.04 4.95
C GLY A 84 -5.38 -19.46 3.65
N ARG A 85 -6.72 -19.46 3.64
CA ARG A 85 -7.54 -19.79 2.46
C ARG A 85 -7.36 -18.81 1.31
N VAL A 86 -7.25 -17.52 1.60
CA VAL A 86 -6.94 -16.49 0.60
C VAL A 86 -5.59 -16.78 -0.04
N ARG A 87 -4.56 -17.09 0.75
CA ARG A 87 -3.22 -17.39 0.23
C ARG A 87 -3.22 -18.63 -0.66
N GLU A 88 -3.86 -19.71 -0.20
CA GLU A 88 -3.98 -20.97 -0.93
C GLU A 88 -4.63 -20.74 -2.30
N THR A 89 -5.87 -20.23 -2.30
CA THR A 89 -6.62 -19.98 -3.54
C THR A 89 -5.91 -18.98 -4.45
N ASN A 90 -5.24 -17.96 -3.91
CA ASN A 90 -4.49 -16.98 -4.72
C ASN A 90 -3.35 -17.63 -5.51
N SER A 91 -2.75 -18.71 -5.02
CA SER A 91 -1.69 -19.42 -5.74
C SER A 91 -2.18 -20.10 -7.03
N GLU A 92 -3.49 -20.35 -7.15
CA GLU A 92 -4.16 -20.97 -8.30
C GLU A 92 -4.68 -19.92 -9.31
N GLY A 93 -4.53 -18.63 -9.01
CA GLY A 93 -4.96 -17.55 -9.89
C GLY A 93 -4.19 -17.53 -11.21
N TYR A 94 -4.83 -17.03 -12.26
CA TYR A 94 -4.21 -16.85 -13.57
C TYR A 94 -2.99 -15.92 -13.53
N GLY A 95 -3.09 -14.86 -12.72
CA GLY A 95 -2.02 -13.91 -12.49
C GLY A 95 -2.48 -12.75 -11.63
N THR A 96 -1.56 -11.84 -11.34
CA THR A 96 -1.74 -10.76 -10.38
C THR A 96 -1.64 -9.40 -11.04
N VAL A 97 -2.69 -8.59 -10.93
CA VAL A 97 -2.70 -7.18 -11.25
C VAL A 97 -2.32 -6.40 -9.98
N VAL A 98 -1.27 -5.59 -10.06
CA VAL A 98 -0.71 -4.84 -8.94
C VAL A 98 -0.90 -3.35 -9.18
N ASN A 99 -1.51 -2.65 -8.23
CA ASN A 99 -1.64 -1.19 -8.24
C ASN A 99 -0.33 -0.53 -7.80
N SER A 100 0.70 -0.74 -8.61
CA SER A 100 2.03 -0.13 -8.52
C SER A 100 2.50 0.18 -9.95
N PHE A 101 3.69 0.77 -10.10
CA PHE A 101 4.32 1.01 -11.40
C PHE A 101 5.79 0.59 -11.35
N TYR A 102 6.35 0.19 -12.48
CA TYR A 102 7.66 -0.45 -12.53
C TYR A 102 8.78 0.42 -11.94
N GLU A 103 8.81 1.70 -12.28
CA GLU A 103 9.84 2.65 -11.87
C GLU A 103 9.87 2.89 -10.35
N LEU A 104 8.81 2.53 -9.61
CA LEU A 104 8.77 2.66 -8.16
C LEU A 104 9.62 1.59 -7.46
N GLU A 105 9.62 0.38 -7.99
CA GLU A 105 10.16 -0.82 -7.32
C GLU A 105 10.65 -1.89 -8.31
N PRO A 106 11.57 -1.55 -9.25
CA PRO A 106 11.92 -2.41 -10.37
C PRO A 106 12.46 -3.77 -9.92
N ASP A 107 13.39 -3.78 -8.96
CA ASP A 107 13.99 -5.02 -8.45
C ASP A 107 12.95 -5.97 -7.84
N TYR A 108 11.90 -5.42 -7.21
CA TYR A 108 10.84 -6.22 -6.61
C TYR A 108 9.78 -6.67 -7.62
N ALA A 109 9.50 -5.84 -8.64
CA ALA A 109 8.66 -6.24 -9.76
C ALA A 109 9.29 -7.43 -10.51
N ASP A 110 10.59 -7.35 -10.79
CA ASP A 110 11.35 -8.43 -11.45
C ASP A 110 11.50 -9.65 -10.55
N HIS A 111 11.79 -9.46 -9.27
CA HIS A 111 11.84 -10.56 -8.31
C HIS A 111 10.51 -11.32 -8.25
N PHE A 112 9.38 -10.61 -8.17
CA PHE A 112 8.08 -11.24 -8.12
C PHE A 112 7.75 -11.98 -9.42
N ARG A 113 8.06 -11.39 -10.57
CA ARG A 113 7.79 -12.00 -11.88
C ARG A 113 8.70 -13.18 -12.19
N ASN A 114 9.99 -13.01 -11.99
CA ASN A 114 11.03 -13.90 -12.49
C ASN A 114 11.49 -14.88 -11.40
N ALA A 115 11.92 -14.38 -10.24
CA ALA A 115 12.48 -15.23 -9.19
C ALA A 115 11.39 -16.06 -8.49
N LEU A 116 10.20 -15.48 -8.25
CA LEU A 116 9.05 -16.21 -7.71
C LEU A 116 8.19 -16.88 -8.79
N GLY A 117 8.50 -16.68 -10.08
CA GLY A 117 7.77 -17.25 -11.21
C GLY A 117 6.29 -16.87 -11.26
N ARG A 118 5.94 -15.66 -10.80
CA ARG A 118 4.53 -15.21 -10.75
C ARG A 118 4.18 -14.39 -11.97
N LYS A 119 3.06 -14.73 -12.60
CA LYS A 119 2.48 -13.89 -13.64
C LYS A 119 1.91 -12.62 -13.03
N ALA A 120 2.43 -11.45 -13.40
CA ALA A 120 1.98 -10.19 -12.83
C ALA A 120 2.07 -9.01 -13.80
N TRP A 121 1.19 -8.04 -13.60
CA TRP A 121 1.12 -6.79 -14.34
C TRP A 121 0.97 -5.62 -13.37
N HIS A 122 1.77 -4.59 -13.59
CA HIS A 122 1.64 -3.33 -12.85
C HIS A 122 0.74 -2.37 -13.64
N VAL A 123 -0.31 -1.85 -13.01
CA VAL A 123 -1.34 -1.02 -13.69
C VAL A 123 -1.59 0.29 -12.95
N GLY A 124 -0.67 0.66 -12.06
CA GLY A 124 -0.83 1.76 -11.13
C GLY A 124 -0.07 3.03 -11.54
N PRO A 125 -0.24 4.10 -10.76
CA PRO A 125 -1.25 4.21 -9.70
C PRO A 125 -2.64 4.46 -10.30
N VAL A 126 -3.61 3.60 -9.99
CA VAL A 126 -5.01 3.69 -10.47
C VAL A 126 -5.69 4.97 -9.97
N SER A 127 -5.14 5.64 -8.95
CA SER A 127 -5.60 6.98 -8.54
C SER A 127 -5.39 8.07 -9.58
N LEU A 128 -4.44 7.90 -10.50
CA LEU A 128 -4.20 8.83 -11.61
C LEU A 128 -5.03 8.53 -12.85
N ALA A 129 -5.56 7.30 -12.97
CA ALA A 129 -6.34 6.87 -14.14
C ALA A 129 -7.75 7.49 -14.18
N ASN A 130 -8.38 7.72 -13.02
CA ASN A 130 -9.66 8.43 -12.97
C ASN A 130 -9.40 9.93 -12.93
N ALA A 131 -9.82 10.66 -13.95
CA ALA A 131 -9.67 12.12 -14.00
C ALA A 131 -10.85 12.87 -13.37
N ASP A 132 -12.03 12.25 -13.34
CA ASP A 132 -13.27 12.87 -12.88
C ASP A 132 -13.21 13.22 -11.38
N VAL A 133 -13.63 14.45 -11.06
CA VAL A 133 -13.55 15.03 -9.71
C VAL A 133 -14.64 14.46 -8.81
N GLU A 134 -15.84 14.20 -9.33
CA GLU A 134 -16.94 13.60 -8.58
C GLU A 134 -16.62 12.15 -8.24
N ASP A 135 -16.04 11.40 -9.18
CA ASP A 135 -15.59 10.02 -8.94
C ASP A 135 -14.52 9.92 -7.86
N LYS A 136 -13.70 10.97 -7.68
CA LYS A 136 -12.70 11.05 -6.61
C LYS A 136 -13.31 11.41 -5.27
N ALA A 137 -14.23 12.38 -5.26
CA ALA A 137 -14.91 12.85 -4.06
C ALA A 137 -15.78 11.76 -3.41
N ASN A 138 -16.36 10.89 -4.24
CA ASN A 138 -17.22 9.79 -3.79
C ASN A 138 -16.45 8.52 -3.38
N ARG A 139 -15.11 8.56 -3.31
CA ARG A 139 -14.32 7.41 -2.83
C ARG A 139 -14.39 7.30 -1.31
N GLY A 140 -15.20 6.36 -0.82
CA GLY A 140 -15.28 6.02 0.59
C GLY A 140 -16.55 6.54 1.26
N LYS A 141 -16.47 6.89 2.54
CA LYS A 141 -17.61 7.48 3.26
C LYS A 141 -17.69 8.97 2.98
N GLN A 142 -18.89 9.54 3.08
CA GLN A 142 -19.10 10.97 2.98
C GLN A 142 -18.18 11.71 3.96
N ALA A 143 -17.46 12.72 3.45
CA ALA A 143 -16.58 13.54 4.25
C ALA A 143 -17.38 14.34 5.29
N ALA A 144 -16.73 14.63 6.43
CA ALA A 144 -17.32 15.46 7.48
C ALA A 144 -17.35 16.96 7.12
N ILE A 145 -16.53 17.37 6.15
CA ILE A 145 -16.38 18.75 5.67
C ILE A 145 -16.70 18.75 4.18
N ASP A 146 -17.35 19.82 3.73
CA ASP A 146 -17.62 20.06 2.31
C ASP A 146 -16.32 20.26 1.52
N GLN A 147 -16.27 19.71 0.30
CA GLN A 147 -15.07 19.75 -0.54
C GLN A 147 -14.68 21.19 -0.91
N ASP A 148 -15.66 22.04 -1.26
CA ASP A 148 -15.37 23.41 -1.68
C ASP A 148 -14.89 24.25 -0.50
N GLU A 149 -15.43 23.99 0.70
CA GLU A 149 -14.95 24.61 1.93
C GLU A 149 -13.49 24.24 2.23
N CYS A 150 -13.15 22.95 2.16
CA CYS A 150 -11.78 22.46 2.35
C CYS A 150 -10.81 23.05 1.31
N LEU A 151 -11.17 23.03 0.02
CA LEU A 151 -10.33 23.58 -1.04
C LEU A 151 -10.15 25.10 -0.92
N LYS A 152 -11.19 25.83 -0.53
CA LYS A 152 -11.11 27.27 -0.25
C LYS A 152 -10.18 27.56 0.93
N TRP A 153 -10.27 26.78 2.00
CA TRP A 153 -9.38 26.89 3.15
C TRP A 153 -7.92 26.62 2.75
N LEU A 154 -7.65 25.53 2.01
CA LEU A 154 -6.33 25.20 1.49
C LEU A 154 -5.76 26.30 0.59
N GLY A 155 -6.59 26.86 -0.30
CA GLY A 155 -6.21 27.94 -1.19
C GLY A 155 -5.84 29.25 -0.49
N SER A 156 -6.25 29.43 0.77
CA SER A 156 -5.88 30.60 1.58
C SER A 156 -4.55 30.47 2.32
N ARG A 157 -3.88 29.31 2.25
CA ARG A 157 -2.63 29.03 2.99
C ARG A 157 -1.40 29.26 2.12
N GLU A 158 -0.28 29.54 2.78
CA GLU A 158 1.02 29.60 2.11
C GLU A 158 1.42 28.23 1.55
N ARG A 159 2.23 28.25 0.49
CA ARG A 159 2.70 27.02 -0.15
C ARG A 159 3.53 26.19 0.84
N ASN A 160 3.27 24.88 0.87
CA ASN A 160 3.96 23.92 1.75
C ASN A 160 3.82 24.22 3.26
N ALA A 161 2.72 24.89 3.67
CA ALA A 161 2.46 25.28 5.06
C ALA A 161 1.36 24.45 5.76
N VAL A 162 0.82 23.42 5.10
CA VAL A 162 -0.27 22.57 5.62
C VAL A 162 0.20 21.13 5.72
N VAL A 163 -0.12 20.48 6.84
CA VAL A 163 0.06 19.03 7.04
C VAL A 163 -1.28 18.32 6.90
N TYR A 164 -1.34 17.36 5.99
CA TYR A 164 -2.46 16.42 5.88
C TYR A 164 -2.20 15.18 6.74
N MET A 165 -3.17 14.81 7.58
CA MET A 165 -3.10 13.63 8.44
C MET A 165 -4.30 12.71 8.25
N CYS A 166 -4.02 11.47 7.83
CA CYS A 166 -5.04 10.44 7.64
C CYS A 166 -4.47 9.04 7.90
N PHE A 167 -5.22 8.23 8.66
CA PHE A 167 -4.82 6.88 9.05
C PHE A 167 -5.59 5.79 8.28
N GLY A 168 -6.25 6.17 7.17
CA GLY A 168 -7.07 5.26 6.38
C GLY A 168 -8.39 4.86 7.07
N SER A 169 -9.18 4.02 6.41
CA SER A 169 -10.53 3.65 6.85
C SER A 169 -10.59 2.53 7.89
N GLY A 170 -9.48 1.81 8.10
CA GLY A 170 -9.44 0.60 8.94
C GLY A 170 -8.79 0.77 10.32
N SER A 171 -8.38 1.98 10.69
CA SER A 171 -7.61 2.22 11.92
C SER A 171 -8.53 2.62 13.10
N ASN A 172 -8.19 2.26 14.35
CA ASN A 172 -9.02 2.45 15.56
C ASN A 172 -8.23 2.98 16.78
N PHE A 173 -8.43 4.24 17.27
CA PHE A 173 -7.59 4.92 18.32
C PHE A 173 -8.38 4.95 19.61
N GLY A 174 -7.74 4.55 20.70
CA GLY A 174 -8.19 4.94 22.02
C GLY A 174 -8.13 6.46 22.17
N ALA A 175 -9.03 7.03 22.99
CA ALA A 175 -9.12 8.47 23.21
C ALA A 175 -7.79 9.09 23.67
N GLU A 176 -7.01 8.37 24.49
CA GLU A 176 -5.69 8.81 24.94
C GLU A 176 -4.73 9.08 23.77
N GLN A 177 -4.76 8.27 22.71
CA GLN A 177 -3.89 8.54 21.58
C GLN A 177 -4.37 9.71 20.72
N LEU A 178 -5.69 9.86 20.56
CA LEU A 178 -6.23 11.04 19.89
C LEU A 178 -5.76 12.32 20.58
N ARG A 179 -5.74 12.30 21.92
CA ARG A 179 -5.25 13.39 22.74
C ARG A 179 -3.75 13.65 22.51
N GLU A 180 -2.90 12.63 22.56
CA GLU A 180 -1.46 12.82 22.32
C GLU A 180 -1.17 13.35 20.91
N ILE A 181 -1.87 12.87 19.89
CA ILE A 181 -1.76 13.42 18.53
C ILE A 181 -2.16 14.89 18.52
N ALA A 182 -3.33 15.23 19.08
CA ALA A 182 -3.82 16.61 19.10
C ALA A 182 -2.85 17.56 19.82
N VAL A 183 -2.34 17.16 20.99
CA VAL A 183 -1.38 17.94 21.79
C VAL A 183 -0.06 18.12 21.02
N GLY A 184 0.46 17.07 20.39
CA GLY A 184 1.69 17.15 19.61
C GLY A 184 1.56 18.05 18.37
N MET A 185 0.38 18.04 17.73
CA MET A 185 0.08 18.93 16.62
C MET A 185 -0.02 20.39 17.08
N GLU A 186 -0.75 20.67 18.17
CA GLU A 186 -0.87 22.01 18.75
C GLU A 186 0.51 22.59 19.13
N ALA A 187 1.35 21.80 19.80
CA ALA A 187 2.70 22.20 20.20
C ALA A 187 3.62 22.50 19.00
N SER A 188 3.35 21.93 17.82
CA SER A 188 4.14 22.15 16.62
C SER A 188 3.93 23.53 15.99
N GLY A 189 2.82 24.19 16.32
CA GLY A 189 2.40 25.47 15.73
C GLY A 189 2.01 25.40 14.25
N GLN A 190 1.89 24.20 13.67
CA GLN A 190 1.54 23.99 12.27
C GLN A 190 0.03 23.88 12.08
N GLN A 191 -0.45 24.30 10.91
CA GLN A 191 -1.86 24.16 10.53
C GLN A 191 -2.11 22.77 9.96
N PHE A 192 -3.23 22.15 10.35
CA PHE A 192 -3.53 20.76 9.99
C PHE A 192 -5.01 20.50 9.75
N GLU A 193 -5.27 19.46 8.95
CA GLU A 193 -6.57 18.81 8.81
C GLU A 193 -6.37 17.32 9.12
N ALA A 194 -7.19 16.77 10.02
CA ALA A 194 -6.94 15.45 10.59
C ALA A 194 -8.21 14.59 10.66
N SER A 195 -8.10 13.34 10.22
CA SER A 195 -9.05 12.25 10.48
C SER A 195 -8.30 11.07 11.10
N VAL A 196 -8.64 10.69 12.34
CA VAL A 196 -7.68 10.03 13.26
C VAL A 196 -8.38 8.95 14.11
N TYR A 197 -8.03 7.63 13.95
CA TYR A 197 -8.23 6.44 14.87
C TYR A 197 -7.01 5.37 14.69
N GLY A 198 -6.31 4.69 15.70
CA GLY A 198 -5.03 3.85 15.85
C GLY A 198 -4.21 3.71 17.25
N VAL A 199 -2.85 3.67 17.41
CA VAL A 199 -2.07 3.41 18.71
C VAL A 199 -1.28 4.56 19.40
N THR A 200 -1.09 4.57 20.74
CA THR A 200 -0.47 5.66 21.54
C THR A 200 1.01 6.01 21.25
N VAL A 201 1.25 7.16 20.61
CA VAL A 201 2.53 7.83 20.35
C VAL A 201 2.51 9.15 21.12
N GLU A 202 3.48 9.35 21.99
CA GLU A 202 3.63 10.59 22.76
C GLU A 202 3.61 11.85 21.87
N SER A 203 2.87 12.85 22.31
CA SER A 203 2.73 14.18 21.71
C SER A 203 4.06 14.81 21.33
N GLY A 204 5.08 14.71 22.18
CA GLY A 204 6.43 15.23 21.87
C GLY A 204 7.07 14.58 20.64
N LYS A 205 6.76 13.31 20.33
CA LYS A 205 7.24 12.65 19.09
C LYS A 205 6.49 13.17 17.87
N VAL A 206 5.18 13.40 17.99
CA VAL A 206 4.35 13.99 16.94
C VAL A 206 4.81 15.41 16.62
N GLU A 207 5.01 16.24 17.65
CA GLU A 207 5.52 17.61 17.51
C GLU A 207 6.84 17.64 16.75
N ARG A 208 7.82 16.84 17.18
CA ARG A 208 9.14 16.79 16.55
C ARG A 208 9.07 16.33 15.10
N ALA A 209 8.23 15.33 14.80
CA ALA A 209 8.05 14.85 13.43
C ALA A 209 7.47 15.95 12.53
N VAL A 210 6.44 16.65 13.01
CA VAL A 210 5.78 17.74 12.27
C VAL A 210 6.73 18.93 12.07
N ARG A 211 7.42 19.37 13.12
CA ARG A 211 8.43 20.44 13.02
C ARG A 211 9.53 20.08 12.02
N ARG A 212 10.00 18.83 12.04
CA ARG A 212 11.03 18.35 11.11
C ARG A 212 10.57 18.46 9.67
N ILE A 213 9.41 17.90 9.30
CA ILE A 213 8.95 17.89 7.89
C ILE A 213 8.50 19.26 7.37
N MET A 214 8.20 20.19 8.29
CA MET A 214 7.79 21.56 7.98
C MET A 214 8.94 22.58 8.06
N SER A 215 10.16 22.12 8.37
CA SER A 215 11.32 23.01 8.46
C SER A 215 11.62 23.66 7.12
N THR A 216 11.61 25.00 7.07
CA THR A 216 11.90 25.80 5.88
C THR A 216 13.40 26.09 5.81
N GLY A 217 14.01 25.88 4.63
CA GLY A 217 15.45 26.09 4.45
C GLY A 217 16.31 24.92 4.94
N ASP A 218 15.69 23.84 5.42
CA ASP A 218 16.37 22.59 5.71
C ASP A 218 16.60 21.79 4.42
N GLN A 219 17.87 21.55 4.11
CA GLN A 219 18.27 20.83 2.90
C GLN A 219 17.71 19.40 2.85
N GLU A 220 17.60 18.72 3.99
CA GLU A 220 17.04 17.37 4.05
C GLU A 220 15.55 17.38 3.63
N VAL A 221 14.78 18.36 4.13
CA VAL A 221 13.36 18.51 3.84
C VAL A 221 13.13 18.88 2.37
N GLU A 222 13.93 19.79 1.84
CA GLU A 222 13.85 20.19 0.43
C GLU A 222 14.22 19.03 -0.51
N ASP A 223 15.20 18.21 -0.13
CA ASP A 223 15.54 17.00 -0.89
C ASP A 223 14.45 15.92 -0.78
N MET A 224 13.80 15.76 0.37
CA MET A 224 12.61 14.91 0.53
C MET A 224 11.47 15.35 -0.41
N ARG A 225 11.16 16.66 -0.45
CA ARG A 225 10.14 17.24 -1.33
C ARG A 225 10.49 17.05 -2.81
N ARG A 226 11.77 17.25 -3.17
CA ARG A 226 12.26 17.04 -4.54
C ARG A 226 12.12 15.59 -4.97
N ARG A 227 12.49 14.63 -4.11
CA ARG A 227 12.32 13.19 -4.39
C ARG A 227 10.85 12.82 -4.54
N ALA A 228 9.98 13.30 -3.66
CA ALA A 228 8.53 13.06 -3.75
C ALA A 228 7.94 13.59 -5.07
N LYS A 229 8.37 14.79 -5.50
CA LYS A 229 7.97 15.36 -6.80
C LYS A 229 8.43 14.48 -7.97
N GLY A 230 9.69 14.03 -7.95
CA GLY A 230 10.25 13.13 -8.97
C GLY A 230 9.48 11.81 -9.06
N LEU A 231 9.16 11.19 -7.92
CA LEU A 231 8.31 9.99 -7.86
C LEU A 231 6.92 10.25 -8.46
N GLY A 232 6.31 11.40 -8.15
CA GLY A 232 5.02 11.79 -8.72
C GLY A 232 5.06 12.04 -10.24
N GLU A 233 6.17 12.55 -10.77
CA GLU A 233 6.36 12.70 -12.23
C GLU A 233 6.52 11.33 -12.91
N MET A 234 7.28 10.40 -12.33
CA MET A 234 7.39 9.03 -12.83
C MET A 234 6.04 8.31 -12.82
N ALA A 235 5.28 8.45 -11.74
CA ALA A 235 3.95 7.85 -11.62
C ALA A 235 2.97 8.33 -12.69
N ARG A 236 3.02 9.61 -13.09
CA ARG A 236 2.20 10.14 -14.20
C ARG A 236 2.62 9.54 -15.54
N LYS A 237 3.93 9.53 -15.82
CA LYS A 237 4.47 8.96 -17.05
C LYS A 237 4.17 7.46 -17.18
N ALA A 238 4.15 6.72 -16.07
CA ALA A 238 3.86 5.30 -16.08
C ALA A 238 2.45 4.96 -16.59
N VAL A 239 1.46 5.83 -16.36
CA VAL A 239 0.06 5.63 -16.78
C VAL A 239 -0.31 6.30 -18.11
N GLU A 240 0.55 7.20 -18.61
CA GLU A 240 0.41 7.80 -19.94
C GLU A 240 0.66 6.76 -21.06
N GLU A 241 0.21 7.06 -22.28
CA GLU A 241 0.42 6.19 -23.44
C GLU A 241 1.92 5.91 -23.66
N GLY A 242 2.27 4.62 -23.76
CA GLY A 242 3.65 4.16 -23.85
C GLY A 242 4.37 4.02 -22.50
N GLY A 243 3.74 4.43 -21.39
CA GLY A 243 4.23 4.23 -20.04
C GLY A 243 4.21 2.77 -19.59
N SER A 244 4.98 2.45 -18.56
CA SER A 244 5.15 1.07 -18.05
C SER A 244 3.81 0.41 -17.70
N SER A 245 2.96 1.11 -16.94
CA SER A 245 1.66 0.61 -16.50
C SER A 245 0.63 0.56 -17.62
N TYR A 246 0.67 1.52 -18.54
CA TYR A 246 -0.15 1.52 -19.75
C TYR A 246 0.16 0.29 -20.63
N ASN A 247 1.45 -0.02 -20.82
CA ASN A 247 1.90 -1.14 -21.64
C ASN A 247 1.56 -2.49 -20.99
N ASP A 248 1.74 -2.62 -19.67
CA ASP A 248 1.40 -3.84 -18.95
C ASP A 248 -0.12 -4.09 -18.98
N LEU A 249 -0.95 -3.05 -18.82
CA LEU A 249 -2.40 -3.16 -18.96
C LEU A 249 -2.80 -3.56 -20.39
N SER A 250 -2.21 -2.94 -21.40
CA SER A 250 -2.47 -3.26 -22.81
C SER A 250 -2.09 -4.72 -23.11
N SER A 251 -0.94 -5.16 -22.62
CA SER A 251 -0.45 -6.54 -22.77
C SER A 251 -1.39 -7.55 -22.10
N LEU A 252 -1.88 -7.24 -20.89
CA LEU A 252 -2.87 -8.07 -20.20
C LEU A 252 -4.17 -8.18 -21.01
N ILE A 253 -4.69 -7.08 -21.54
CA ILE A 253 -5.93 -7.08 -22.33
C ILE A 253 -5.78 -7.95 -23.57
N GLU A 254 -4.69 -7.81 -24.32
CA GLU A 254 -4.43 -8.62 -25.52
C GLU A 254 -4.28 -10.10 -25.19
N GLU A 255 -3.59 -10.42 -24.09
CA GLU A 255 -3.44 -11.79 -23.63
C GLU A 255 -4.81 -12.44 -23.32
N LEU A 256 -5.68 -11.74 -22.58
CA LEU A 256 -7.03 -12.25 -22.25
C LEU A 256 -7.90 -12.41 -23.50
N LYS A 257 -7.78 -11.51 -24.49
CA LYS A 257 -8.48 -11.65 -25.79
C LYS A 257 -8.05 -12.91 -26.51
N LEU A 258 -6.74 -13.18 -26.59
CA LEU A 258 -6.20 -14.38 -27.23
C LEU A 258 -6.66 -15.65 -26.53
N GLN A 259 -6.72 -15.66 -25.20
CA GLN A 259 -7.25 -16.80 -24.46
C GLN A 259 -8.71 -17.08 -24.74
N ARG A 260 -9.54 -16.03 -24.86
CA ARG A 260 -10.95 -16.18 -25.23
C ARG A 260 -11.12 -16.81 -26.60
N VAL A 261 -10.28 -16.43 -27.57
CA VAL A 261 -10.30 -17.02 -28.92
C VAL A 261 -9.85 -18.48 -28.90
N ALA A 262 -8.86 -18.84 -28.08
CA ALA A 262 -8.37 -20.22 -27.98
C ALA A 262 -9.32 -21.17 -27.24
N SER A 263 -10.26 -20.64 -26.44
CA SER A 263 -11.18 -21.42 -25.60
C SER A 263 -12.60 -21.55 -26.17
N GLY A 264 -12.88 -20.92 -27.32
CA GLY A 264 -14.17 -20.97 -28.03
C GLY A 264 -14.10 -21.84 -29.27
#